data_AF-A0A358VXF1-F1
#
_entry.id   AF-A0A358VXF1-F1
#
_cell.length_a   1.000
_cell.length_b   1.000
_cell.length_c   1.000
_cell.angle_alpha   90.00
_cell.angle_beta   90.00
_cell.angle_gamma   90.00
#
_symmetry.space_group_name_H-M   'P 1'
#
loop_
_entity.id
_entity.type
_entity.pdbx_description
1 polymer ?
#
loop_
_entity_poly.entity_id
_entity_poly.type
_entity_poly.pdbx_seq_one_letter_code
_entity_poly.pdbx_strand_id
1 'polypeptide(L)' 'MKSNEALERQISVLRKELDNLVTKEEIDYEKVLDISRKLDDLIVSYIINKKDRYSTVGNYI' A
#
# COMPACT_ATOMS: atom_id res chain seq x y z
N MET A 1 -16.39 0.22 -4.23
CA MET A 1 -14.97 -0.15 -4.44
C MET A 1 -14.09 0.97 -3.91
N LYS A 2 -13.14 0.70 -3.01
CA LYS A 2 -12.13 1.72 -2.65
C LYS A 2 -11.42 2.11 -3.95
N SER A 3 -11.46 3.38 -4.35
CA SER A 3 -10.82 3.81 -5.61
C SER A 3 -9.32 3.51 -5.53
N ASN A 4 -8.68 3.15 -6.64
CA ASN A 4 -7.24 2.88 -6.66
C ASN A 4 -6.45 4.08 -6.13
N GLU A 5 -6.95 5.30 -6.34
CA GLU A 5 -6.42 6.54 -5.76
C GLU A 5 -6.42 6.54 -4.23
N ALA A 6 -7.45 5.98 -3.58
CA ALA A 6 -7.50 5.87 -2.14
C ALA A 6 -6.43 4.90 -1.60
N LEU A 7 -6.15 3.81 -2.34
CA LEU A 7 -5.07 2.88 -2.02
C LEU A 7 -3.70 3.51 -2.25
N GLU A 8 -3.51 4.20 -3.38
CA GLU A 8 -2.26 4.91 -3.70
C GLU A 8 -1.93 5.99 -2.65
N ARG A 9 -2.94 6.75 -2.20
CA ARG A 9 -2.76 7.72 -1.09
C ARG A 9 -2.36 7.03 0.21
N GLN A 10 -3.02 5.94 0.59
CA GLN A 10 -2.68 5.19 1.81
C GLN A 10 -1.26 4.62 1.75
N ILE A 11 -0.86 4.03 0.63
CA ILE A 11 0.50 3.51 0.41
C ILE A 11 1.52 4.65 0.51
N SER A 12 1.26 5.80 -0.11
CA SER A 12 2.16 6.95 -0.07
C SER A 12 2.35 7.49 1.35
N VAL A 13 1.27 7.60 2.12
CA VAL A 13 1.32 8.06 3.52
C VAL A 13 2.14 7.10 4.38
N LEU A 14 1.85 5.80 4.30
CA LEU A 14 2.55 4.80 5.11
C LEU A 14 4.03 4.65 4.73
N ARG A 15 4.38 4.79 3.44
CA ARG A 15 5.80 4.82 3.02
C ARG A 15 6.54 5.99 3.66
N LYS A 16 5.95 7.19 3.64
CA LYS A 16 6.55 8.36 4.31
C LYS A 16 6.68 8.17 5.81
N GLU A 17 5.68 7.56 6.45
CA GLU A 17 5.78 7.26 7.89
C GLU A 17 6.90 6.26 8.17
N LEU A 18 7.03 5.21 7.36
CA LEU A 18 8.11 4.22 7.47
C LEU A 18 9.49 4.87 7.28
N ASP A 19 9.66 5.68 6.23
CA ASP A 19 10.90 6.41 5.93
C ASP A 19 11.29 7.33 7.11
N ASN A 20 10.31 8.00 7.71
CA ASN A 20 10.53 8.85 8.88
C ASN A 20 10.87 8.07 10.14
N LEU A 21 10.42 6.81 10.27
CA LEU A 21 10.71 5.99 11.45
C LEU A 21 12.09 5.37 11.39
N VAL A 22 12.52 4.90 10.21
CA VAL A 22 13.84 4.27 10.04
C VAL A 22 14.99 5.28 10.04
N THR A 23 14.69 6.57 9.94
CA THR A 23 15.68 7.67 9.99
C THR A 23 15.86 8.27 11.39
N LYS A 24 15.12 7.78 12.40
CA LYS A 24 15.28 8.23 13.79
C LYS A 24 16.54 7.65 14.42
N GLU A 25 17.12 8.41 15.35
CA GLU A 25 18.27 7.98 16.16
C GLU A 25 17.94 6.74 17.00
N GLU A 26 16.73 6.70 17.57
CA GLU A 26 16.16 5.51 18.21
C GLU A 26 15.00 4.96 17.37
N ILE A 27 15.15 3.71 16.93
CA ILE A 27 14.19 3.04 16.06
C ILE A 27 13.26 2.16 16.91
N ASP A 28 11.96 2.42 16.80
CA ASP A 28 10.92 1.51 17.29
C ASP A 28 10.71 0.39 16.24
N TYR A 29 11.43 -0.72 16.43
CA TYR A 29 11.44 -1.85 15.50
C TYR A 29 10.06 -2.50 15.33
N GLU A 30 9.27 -2.60 16.40
CA GLU A 30 7.93 -3.19 16.33
C GLU A 30 7.00 -2.32 15.48
N LYS A 31 7.06 -0.99 15.69
CA LYS A 31 6.28 -0.06 14.87
C LYS A 31 6.68 -0.10 13.39
N VAL A 32 7.99 -0.20 13.10
CA VAL A 32 8.52 -0.34 11.73
C VAL A 32 8.02 -1.63 11.07
N LEU A 33 8.05 -2.76 11.79
CA LEU A 33 7.56 -4.04 11.29
C LEU A 33 6.05 -4.01 11.01
N ASP A 34 5.26 -3.40 11.90
CA ASP A 34 3.82 -3.29 11.74
C ASP A 34 3.43 -2.42 10.53
N ILE A 35 4.11 -1.31 10.32
CA ILE A 35 3.88 -0.46 9.13
C ILE A 35 4.29 -1.19 7.86
N SER A 36 5.40 -1.92 7.88
CA SER A 36 5.88 -2.71 6.73
C SER A 36 4.86 -3.77 6.31
N ARG A 37 4.30 -4.53 7.27
CA ARG A 37 3.25 -5.52 7.02
C ARG A 37 1.99 -4.89 6.41
N LYS A 38 1.54 -3.76 6.95
CA LYS A 38 0.39 -3.01 6.42
C LYS A 38 0.63 -2.50 5.00
N LEU A 39 1.85 -2.06 4.68
CA LEU A 39 2.23 -1.64 3.34
C LEU A 39 2.14 -2.78 2.34
N ASP A 40 2.65 -3.97 2.70
CA ASP A 40 2.56 -5.16 1.85
C ASP A 40 1.11 -5.52 1.53
N ASP A 41 0.23 -5.57 2.55
CA ASP A 41 -1.19 -5.87 2.37
C ASP A 41 -1.89 -4.87 1.43
N LEU A 42 -1.54 -3.58 1.55
CA LEU A 42 -2.10 -2.53 0.71
C LEU A 42 -1.59 -2.60 -0.74
N ILE A 43 -0.31 -2.93 -0.93
CA ILE A 43 0.28 -3.11 -2.27
C ILE A 43 -0.36 -4.30 -2.97
N VAL A 44 -0.51 -5.44 -2.28
CA VAL A 44 -1.20 -6.61 -2.84
C VAL A 44 -2.65 -6.24 -3.20
N SER A 45 -3.36 -5.56 -2.30
CA SER A 45 -4.73 -5.09 -2.55
C SER A 45 -4.81 -4.15 -3.76
N TYR A 46 -3.84 -3.26 -3.94
CA TYR A 46 -3.77 -2.36 -5.10
C TYR A 46 -3.61 -3.15 -6.40
N ILE A 47 -2.68 -4.12 -6.44
CA ILE A 47 -2.42 -4.95 -7.61
C ILE A 47 -3.67 -5.76 -7.99
N ILE A 48 -4.33 -6.38 -7.01
CA ILE A 48 -5.58 -7.14 -7.24
C ILE A 48 -6.66 -6.21 -7.83
N ASN A 49 -6.91 -5.05 -7.20
CA ASN A 49 -7.90 -4.09 -7.69
C ASN A 49 -7.57 -3.53 -9.09
N LYS A 50 -6.28 -3.36 -9.43
CA LYS A 50 -5.84 -2.99 -10.78
C LYS A 50 -6.12 -4.14 -11.77
N LYS A 51 -5.76 -5.37 -11.42
CA LYS A 51 -5.95 -6.56 -12.26
C LYS A 51 -7.44 -6.80 -12.55
N ASP A 52 -8.29 -6.75 -11.54
CA ASP A 52 -9.73 -6.99 -11.69
C ASP A 52 -10.38 -5.99 -12.65
N ARG A 53 -9.93 -4.73 -12.67
CA ARG A 53 -10.37 -3.73 -13.66
C ARG A 53 -9.94 -4.07 -15.09
N TYR A 54 -8.71 -4.54 -15.29
CA TYR A 54 -8.27 -4.94 -16.63
C TYR A 54 -8.99 -6.21 -17.11
N SER A 55 -9.27 -7.16 -16.22
CA SER A 55 -10.04 -8.37 -16.55
C SER A 55 -11.52 -8.06 -16.85
N THR A 56 -12.13 -7.08 -16.18
CA THR A 56 -13.50 -6.64 -16.53
C THR A 56 -13.55 -5.86 -17.83
N VAL A 57 -12.53 -5.07 -18.16
CA VAL A 57 -12.47 -4.35 -19.45
C VAL A 57 -12.13 -5.30 -20.62
N GLY A 58 -11.35 -6.36 -20.38
CA GLY A 58 -10.99 -7.38 -21.38
C GLY A 58 -12.10 -8.35 -21.77
N ASN A 59 -13.24 -8.35 -21.07
CA ASN A 59 -14.41 -9.20 -21.35
C ASN A 59 -15.51 -8.50 -22.19
N TYR A 60 -15.21 -7.33 -22.77
CA TYR A 60 -16.10 -6.57 -23.66
C TYR A 60 -15.72 -6.68 -25.15
N ILE A 61 -15.09 -7.79 -25.57
CA ILE A 61 -14.84 -8.10 -27.00
C ILE A 61 -15.42 -9.46 -27.33
#